data_AF-A0A2K3LBF1-F1
#
_entry.id   AF-A0A2K3LBF1-F1
#
_cell.length_a   1.000
_cell.length_b   1.000
_cell.length_c   1.000
_cell.angle_alpha   90.00
_cell.angle_beta   90.00
_cell.angle_gamma   90.00
#
_symmetry.space_group_name_H-M   'P 1'
#
loop_
_entity.id
_entity.type
_entity.pdbx_description
1 polymer ?
#
loop_
_entity_poly.entity_id
_entity_poly.type
_entity_poly.pdbx_seq_one_letter_code
_entity_poly.pdbx_strand_id
1 'polypeptide(L)'
;NTTKNSSLQMASLEQLKADENVMKLAEDQKIQKEKLHAKIIQLEKKLDMKQKLELEIQQLKGSLSVLKHIEDDDDVEVLKKVDDLHMGLREKEQTLQDLDALNQTLIIKERKSNDELQEARKELINGIKEIATRAHIGVKRMGELDTGPFHEAMQKRYNEEEAEDKATELCSLWEEYLKDPDWHPFKVVMVDGKEKVSLC
;
A
#
# COMPACT_ATOMS: atom_id res chain seq x y z
N ASN A 1 30.48 -8.29 36.04
CA ASN A 1 29.30 -7.44 36.26
C ASN A 1 29.34 -6.11 35.51
N THR A 2 30.48 -5.40 35.48
CA THR A 2 30.61 -4.10 34.79
C THR A 2 30.44 -4.15 33.26
N THR A 3 31.01 -5.16 32.59
CA THR A 3 30.89 -5.35 31.12
C THR A 3 29.47 -5.70 30.67
N LYS A 4 28.75 -6.54 31.43
CA LYS A 4 27.33 -6.86 31.18
C LYS A 4 26.41 -5.64 31.38
N ASN A 5 26.74 -4.78 32.34
CA ASN A 5 25.99 -3.54 32.58
C ASN A 5 26.20 -2.52 31.44
N SER A 6 27.43 -2.43 30.92
CA SER A 6 27.76 -1.61 29.75
C SER A 6 27.08 -2.10 28.46
N SER A 7 27.04 -3.41 28.21
CA SER A 7 26.36 -3.95 27.03
C SER A 7 24.84 -3.75 27.08
N LEU A 8 24.23 -3.87 28.26
CA LEU A 8 22.81 -3.59 28.47
C LEU A 8 22.48 -2.11 28.22
N GLN A 9 23.32 -1.18 28.67
CA GLN A 9 23.15 0.24 28.38
C GLN A 9 23.25 0.55 26.88
N MET A 10 24.21 -0.06 26.17
CA MET A 10 24.34 0.11 24.71
C MET A 10 23.12 -0.43 23.95
N ALA A 11 22.64 -1.62 24.29
CA ALA A 11 21.46 -2.21 23.66
C ALA A 11 20.19 -1.36 23.89
N SER A 12 20.02 -0.81 25.10
CA SER A 12 18.89 0.07 25.42
C SER A 12 18.95 1.39 24.63
N LEU A 13 20.14 1.92 24.42
CA LEU A 13 20.36 3.14 23.64
C LEU A 13 20.14 2.91 22.13
N GLU A 14 20.55 1.75 21.61
CA GLU A 14 20.24 1.33 20.24
C GLU A 14 18.76 1.09 20.02
N GLN A 15 18.04 0.49 20.99
CA GLN A 15 16.60 0.30 20.90
C GLN A 15 15.85 1.64 20.85
N LEU A 16 16.20 2.59 21.73
CA LEU A 16 15.64 3.95 21.67
C LEU A 16 15.87 4.63 20.32
N LYS A 17 17.06 4.45 19.74
CA LYS A 17 17.39 4.99 18.41
C LYS A 17 16.59 4.30 17.29
N ALA A 18 16.38 2.99 17.39
CA ALA A 18 15.54 2.25 16.45
C ALA A 18 14.07 2.70 16.55
N ASP A 19 13.54 2.86 17.76
CA ASP A 19 12.19 3.35 18.00
C ASP A 19 12.00 4.79 17.46
N GLU A 20 12.99 5.66 17.65
CA GLU A 20 12.99 7.02 17.10
C GLU A 20 12.97 6.99 15.56
N ASN A 21 13.76 6.10 14.93
CA ASN A 21 13.79 5.96 13.48
C ASN A 21 12.46 5.41 12.93
N VAL A 22 11.83 4.45 13.62
CA VAL A 22 10.52 3.91 13.25
C VAL A 22 9.45 5.00 13.35
N MET A 23 9.48 5.83 14.40
CA MET A 23 8.58 6.99 14.51
C MET A 23 8.75 7.96 13.34
N LYS A 24 9.99 8.34 12.99
CA LYS A 24 10.25 9.22 11.84
C LYS A 24 9.72 8.62 10.54
N LEU A 25 9.92 7.32 10.32
CA LEU A 25 9.40 6.63 9.14
C LEU A 25 7.86 6.65 9.09
N ALA A 26 7.20 6.45 10.22
CA ALA A 26 5.74 6.50 10.32
C ALA A 26 5.21 7.92 10.04
N GLU A 27 5.89 8.95 10.53
CA GLU A 27 5.58 10.35 10.22
C GLU A 27 5.77 10.66 8.74
N ASP A 28 6.89 10.23 8.14
CA ASP A 28 7.15 10.40 6.71
C ASP A 28 6.07 9.72 5.84
N GLN A 29 5.67 8.49 6.19
CA GLN A 29 4.57 7.79 5.53
C GLN A 29 3.25 8.56 5.66
N LYS A 30 2.95 9.11 6.84
CA LYS A 30 1.76 9.92 7.07
C LYS A 30 1.76 11.18 6.19
N ILE A 31 2.88 11.90 6.13
CA ILE A 31 3.04 13.09 5.28
C ILE A 31 2.88 12.74 3.80
N GLN A 32 3.47 11.63 3.34
CA GLN A 32 3.31 11.17 1.95
C GLN A 32 1.86 10.81 1.65
N LYS A 33 1.17 10.13 2.56
CA LYS A 33 -0.25 9.78 2.44
C LYS A 33 -1.12 11.03 2.33
N GLU A 34 -0.90 12.03 3.18
CA GLU A 34 -1.62 13.31 3.13
C GLU A 34 -1.36 14.05 1.80
N LYS A 35 -0.12 14.03 1.30
CA LYS A 35 0.25 14.62 0.00
C LYS A 35 -0.45 13.92 -1.17
N LEU A 36 -0.57 12.59 -1.13
CA LEU A 36 -1.31 11.82 -2.13
C LEU A 36 -2.81 12.13 -2.07
N HIS A 37 -3.41 12.19 -0.88
CA HIS A 37 -4.82 12.59 -0.73
C HIS A 37 -5.08 14.00 -1.26
N ALA A 38 -4.21 14.96 -0.96
CA ALA A 38 -4.32 16.31 -1.52
C ALA A 38 -4.24 16.30 -3.05
N LYS A 39 -3.42 15.42 -3.64
CA LYS A 39 -3.31 15.27 -5.08
C LYS A 39 -4.57 14.67 -5.70
N ILE A 40 -5.19 13.68 -5.05
CA ILE A 40 -6.46 13.07 -5.49
C ILE A 40 -7.55 14.15 -5.56
N ILE A 41 -7.72 14.93 -4.49
CA ILE A 41 -8.74 16.01 -4.45
C ILE A 41 -8.50 17.05 -5.57
N GLN A 42 -7.24 17.38 -5.86
CA GLN A 42 -6.92 18.29 -6.97
C GLN A 42 -7.27 17.69 -8.34
N LEU A 43 -7.06 16.39 -8.52
CA LEU A 43 -7.38 15.70 -9.76
C LEU A 43 -8.90 15.56 -9.96
N GLU A 44 -9.65 15.27 -8.90
CA GLU A 44 -11.12 15.24 -8.91
C GLU A 44 -11.68 16.60 -9.34
N LYS A 45 -11.21 17.71 -8.76
CA LYS A 45 -11.62 19.06 -9.17
C LYS A 45 -11.32 19.36 -10.64
N LYS A 46 -10.18 18.90 -11.15
CA LYS A 46 -9.83 19.05 -12.57
C LYS A 46 -10.73 18.22 -13.47
N LEU A 47 -11.11 17.02 -13.03
CA LEU A 47 -12.03 16.16 -13.74
C LEU A 47 -13.43 16.80 -13.84
N ASP A 48 -13.94 17.36 -12.73
CA ASP A 48 -15.22 18.09 -12.71
C ASP A 48 -15.21 19.29 -13.68
N MET A 49 -14.12 20.06 -13.68
CA MET A 49 -13.95 21.17 -14.62
C MET A 49 -13.94 20.71 -16.08
N LYS A 50 -13.24 19.59 -16.38
CA LYS A 50 -13.20 18.99 -17.71
C LYS A 50 -14.60 18.58 -18.16
N GLN A 51 -15.34 17.86 -17.30
CA GLN A 51 -16.71 17.43 -17.58
C GLN A 51 -17.66 18.61 -17.83
N LYS A 52 -17.53 19.69 -17.04
CA LYS A 52 -18.32 20.92 -17.25
C LYS A 52 -18.04 21.56 -18.62
N LEU A 53 -16.77 21.67 -19.01
CA LEU A 53 -16.39 22.21 -20.32
C LEU A 53 -16.89 21.32 -21.47
N GLU A 54 -16.86 20.01 -21.30
CA GLU A 54 -17.33 19.05 -22.31
C GLU A 54 -18.84 19.18 -22.54
N LEU A 55 -19.62 19.37 -21.47
CA LEU A 55 -21.05 19.68 -21.56
C LEU A 55 -21.32 21.00 -22.28
N GLU A 56 -20.55 22.05 -21.98
CA GLU A 56 -20.69 23.36 -22.63
C GLU A 56 -20.37 23.29 -24.13
N ILE A 57 -19.35 22.50 -24.53
CA ILE A 57 -19.03 22.23 -25.94
C ILE A 57 -20.19 21.52 -26.63
N GLN A 58 -20.81 20.52 -26.00
CA GLN A 58 -21.95 19.81 -26.57
C GLN A 58 -23.17 20.72 -26.74
N GLN A 59 -23.43 21.61 -25.78
CA GLN A 59 -24.49 22.61 -25.88
C GLN A 59 -24.26 23.59 -27.04
N LEU A 60 -23.01 24.07 -27.21
CA LEU A 60 -22.64 24.94 -28.32
C LEU A 60 -22.75 24.21 -29.67
N LYS A 61 -22.29 22.96 -29.76
CA LYS A 61 -22.46 22.12 -30.97
C LYS A 61 -23.94 21.93 -31.33
N GLY A 62 -24.79 21.67 -30.35
CA GLY A 62 -26.24 21.55 -30.54
C GLY A 62 -26.87 22.84 -31.05
N SER A 63 -26.49 23.98 -30.46
CA SER A 63 -26.98 25.30 -30.88
C SER A 63 -26.56 25.65 -32.32
N LEU A 64 -25.31 25.35 -32.69
CA LEU A 64 -24.79 25.55 -34.03
C LEU A 64 -25.52 24.67 -35.07
N SER A 65 -25.84 23.43 -34.72
CA SER A 65 -26.61 22.51 -35.57
C SER A 65 -28.03 23.03 -35.86
N VAL A 66 -28.68 23.63 -34.86
CA VAL A 66 -29.98 24.29 -35.02
C VAL A 66 -29.85 25.53 -35.91
N LEU A 67 -28.82 26.36 -35.71
CA LEU A 67 -28.58 27.55 -36.52
C LEU A 67 -28.27 27.21 -37.99
N LYS A 68 -27.56 26.11 -38.24
CA LYS A 68 -27.28 25.61 -39.60
C LYS A 68 -28.54 25.19 -40.36
N HIS A 69 -29.64 24.89 -39.67
CA HIS A 69 -30.94 24.64 -40.31
C HIS A 69 -31.72 25.94 -40.61
N ILE A 70 -31.21 27.11 -40.21
CA ILE A 70 -31.77 28.44 -40.48
C ILE A 70 -30.98 29.12 -41.63
N GLU A 71 -30.12 28.37 -42.32
CA GLU A 71 -29.26 28.84 -43.41
C GLU A 71 -30.08 29.07 -44.69
N ASP A 72 -30.83 30.18 -44.69
CA ASP A 72 -31.44 30.81 -45.87
C ASP A 72 -31.27 32.35 -45.82
N ASP A 73 -30.27 32.86 -45.09
CA ASP A 73 -29.85 34.27 -45.22
C ASP A 73 -28.34 34.46 -44.92
N ASP A 74 -27.66 35.10 -45.87
CA ASP A 74 -26.20 35.33 -45.92
C ASP A 74 -25.71 36.37 -44.89
N ASP A 75 -25.46 35.95 -43.64
CA ASP A 75 -24.82 36.79 -42.60
C ASP A 75 -23.35 36.39 -42.33
N VAL A 76 -22.43 37.13 -42.94
CA VAL A 76 -20.95 36.95 -42.88
C VAL A 76 -20.39 36.90 -41.44
N GLU A 77 -21.05 37.54 -40.47
CA GLU A 77 -20.63 37.53 -39.07
C GLU A 77 -20.85 36.17 -38.39
N VAL A 78 -21.88 35.41 -38.81
CA VAL A 78 -22.19 34.07 -38.29
C VAL A 78 -21.14 33.07 -38.76
N LEU A 79 -20.76 33.12 -40.04
CA LEU A 79 -19.70 32.28 -40.61
C LEU A 79 -18.37 32.44 -39.86
N LYS A 80 -18.00 33.68 -39.51
CA LYS A 80 -16.76 33.94 -38.75
C LYS A 80 -16.80 33.33 -37.34
N LYS A 81 -17.94 33.45 -36.63
CA LYS A 81 -18.12 32.81 -35.30
C LYS A 81 -18.09 31.29 -35.39
N VAL A 82 -18.65 30.71 -36.45
CA VAL A 82 -18.60 29.26 -36.73
C VAL A 82 -17.15 28.81 -36.93
N ASP A 83 -16.34 29.55 -37.68
CA ASP A 83 -14.93 29.25 -37.90
C ASP A 83 -14.09 29.34 -36.63
N ASP A 84 -14.28 30.39 -35.82
CA ASP A 84 -13.60 30.55 -34.52
C ASP A 84 -13.93 29.39 -33.56
N LEU A 85 -15.20 28.97 -33.51
CA LEU A 85 -15.63 27.82 -32.71
C LEU A 85 -15.02 26.51 -33.21
N HIS A 86 -14.93 26.30 -34.52
CA HIS A 86 -14.27 25.11 -35.09
C HIS A 86 -12.78 25.07 -34.77
N MET A 87 -12.10 26.21 -34.83
CA MET A 87 -10.68 26.30 -34.47
C MET A 87 -10.46 25.99 -32.99
N GLY A 88 -11.23 26.61 -32.09
CA GLY A 88 -11.14 26.33 -30.66
C GLY A 88 -11.50 24.88 -30.30
N LEU A 89 -12.44 24.27 -31.03
CA LEU A 89 -12.76 22.86 -30.87
C LEU A 89 -11.57 21.97 -31.24
N ARG A 90 -10.91 22.22 -32.38
CA ARG A 90 -9.72 21.47 -32.81
C ARG A 90 -8.58 21.58 -31.80
N GLU A 91 -8.33 22.78 -31.26
CA GLU A 91 -7.29 22.99 -30.24
C GLU A 91 -7.58 22.19 -28.96
N LYS A 92 -8.85 22.17 -28.53
CA LYS A 92 -9.27 21.37 -27.36
C LYS A 92 -9.18 19.87 -27.62
N GLU A 93 -9.54 19.41 -28.80
CA GLU A 93 -9.41 18.00 -29.22
C GLU A 93 -7.93 17.57 -29.23
N GLN A 94 -7.02 18.40 -29.74
CA GLN A 94 -5.58 18.13 -29.69
C GLN A 94 -5.06 18.09 -28.24
N THR A 95 -5.43 19.07 -27.43
CA THR A 95 -5.03 19.12 -26.02
C THR A 95 -5.50 17.88 -25.25
N LEU A 96 -6.71 17.39 -25.57
CA LEU A 96 -7.25 16.17 -24.98
C LEU A 96 -6.42 14.94 -25.38
N GLN A 97 -6.06 14.81 -26.65
CA GLN A 97 -5.20 13.72 -27.13
C GLN A 97 -3.82 13.74 -26.47
N ASP A 98 -3.21 14.93 -26.34
CA ASP A 98 -1.91 15.09 -25.69
C ASP A 98 -1.96 14.67 -24.21
N LEU A 99 -3.06 15.03 -23.51
CA LEU A 99 -3.28 14.67 -22.12
C LEU A 99 -3.48 13.16 -21.96
N ASP A 100 -4.21 12.51 -22.87
CA ASP A 100 -4.41 11.06 -22.87
C ASP A 100 -3.09 10.33 -23.14
N ALA A 101 -2.28 10.80 -24.09
CA ALA A 101 -0.95 10.25 -24.35
C ALA A 101 0.00 10.39 -23.15
N LEU A 102 -0.04 11.54 -22.47
CA LEU A 102 0.72 11.77 -21.25
C LEU A 102 0.25 10.82 -20.13
N ASN A 103 -1.07 10.65 -19.96
CA ASN A 103 -1.63 9.78 -18.95
C ASN A 103 -1.19 8.32 -19.16
N GLN A 104 -1.26 7.82 -20.40
CA GLN A 104 -0.76 6.48 -20.73
C GLN A 104 0.74 6.32 -20.42
N THR A 105 1.54 7.34 -20.74
CA THR A 105 2.98 7.34 -20.43
C THR A 105 3.23 7.29 -18.92
N LEU A 106 2.45 8.02 -18.12
CA LEU A 106 2.54 8.01 -16.66
C LEU A 106 2.15 6.65 -16.07
N ILE A 107 1.09 6.01 -16.57
CA ILE A 107 0.68 4.67 -16.15
C ILE A 107 1.79 3.66 -16.39
N ILE A 108 2.43 3.69 -17.56
CA ILE A 108 3.54 2.77 -17.89
C ILE A 108 4.73 3.00 -16.95
N LYS A 109 5.10 4.25 -16.70
CA LYS A 109 6.21 4.59 -15.79
C LYS A 109 5.93 4.19 -14.35
N GLU A 110 4.70 4.42 -13.88
CA GLU A 110 4.28 4.06 -12.53
C GLU A 110 4.36 2.55 -12.32
N ARG A 111 3.77 1.77 -13.23
CA ARG A 111 3.85 0.30 -13.19
C ARG A 111 5.28 -0.20 -13.17
N LYS A 112 6.13 0.32 -14.06
CA LYS A 112 7.54 -0.06 -14.12
C LYS A 112 8.27 0.26 -12.82
N SER A 113 8.08 1.48 -12.28
CA SER A 113 8.70 1.88 -11.02
C SER A 113 8.20 1.05 -9.84
N ASN A 114 6.93 0.68 -9.83
CA ASN A 114 6.36 -0.18 -8.80
C ASN A 114 6.92 -1.60 -8.90
N ASP A 115 7.03 -2.17 -10.09
CA ASP A 115 7.63 -3.48 -10.30
C ASP A 115 9.09 -3.51 -9.80
N GLU A 116 9.90 -2.50 -10.17
CA GLU A 116 11.27 -2.36 -9.68
C GLU A 116 11.34 -2.26 -8.14
N LEU A 117 10.42 -1.52 -7.52
CA LEU A 117 10.33 -1.39 -6.05
C LEU A 117 9.94 -2.72 -5.39
N GLN A 118 8.98 -3.46 -5.97
CA GLN A 118 8.56 -4.77 -5.46
C GLN A 118 9.70 -5.78 -5.54
N GLU A 119 10.45 -5.82 -6.66
CA GLU A 119 11.61 -6.70 -6.80
C GLU A 119 12.73 -6.34 -5.81
N ALA A 120 13.05 -5.05 -5.65
CA ALA A 120 14.02 -4.60 -4.65
C ALA A 120 13.60 -5.00 -3.22
N ARG A 121 12.30 -4.88 -2.89
CA ARG A 121 11.76 -5.31 -1.59
C ARG A 121 11.88 -6.82 -1.40
N LYS A 122 11.55 -7.63 -2.41
CA LYS A 122 11.69 -9.10 -2.35
C LYS A 122 13.14 -9.49 -2.12
N GLU A 123 14.06 -8.88 -2.85
CA GLU A 123 15.49 -9.17 -2.75
C GLU A 123 16.03 -8.80 -1.36
N LEU A 124 15.62 -7.65 -0.82
CA LEU A 124 15.97 -7.26 0.55
C LEU A 124 15.46 -8.29 1.58
N ILE A 125 14.22 -8.74 1.44
CA ILE A 125 13.64 -9.76 2.33
C ILE A 125 14.44 -11.07 2.24
N ASN A 126 14.79 -11.52 1.03
CA ASN A 126 15.57 -12.73 0.83
C ASN A 126 17.00 -12.59 1.38
N GLY A 127 17.67 -11.48 1.11
CA GLY A 127 19.00 -11.20 1.65
C GLY A 127 19.01 -11.19 3.19
N ILE A 128 17.96 -10.65 3.83
CA ILE A 128 17.83 -10.70 5.30
C ILE A 128 17.59 -12.13 5.80
N LYS A 129 16.84 -12.98 5.08
CA LYS A 129 16.64 -14.40 5.46
C LYS A 129 17.96 -15.18 5.47
N GLU A 130 18.90 -14.84 4.59
CA GLU A 130 20.20 -15.50 4.46
C GLU A 130 21.22 -15.05 5.52
N ILE A 131 20.94 -13.98 6.27
CA ILE A 131 21.79 -13.57 7.39
C ILE A 131 21.72 -14.66 8.47
N ALA A 132 22.71 -15.54 8.45
CA ALA A 132 22.82 -16.66 9.37
C ALA A 132 22.86 -16.20 10.83
N THR A 133 22.24 -17.00 11.69
CA THR A 133 22.11 -16.91 13.16
C THR A 133 23.43 -16.84 13.96
N ARG A 134 24.58 -16.65 13.30
CA ARG A 134 25.92 -16.60 13.92
C ARG A 134 26.42 -15.18 14.24
N ALA A 135 25.68 -14.14 13.90
CA ALA A 135 26.02 -12.76 14.28
C ALA A 135 25.31 -12.35 15.58
N HIS A 136 25.82 -11.34 16.29
CA HIS A 136 25.18 -10.71 17.46
C HIS A 136 23.80 -10.09 17.17
N ILE A 137 23.29 -10.21 15.94
CA ILE A 137 22.02 -9.71 15.44
C ILE A 137 21.23 -10.91 14.90
N GLY A 138 20.04 -11.12 15.45
CA GLY A 138 19.10 -12.15 15.00
C GLY A 138 17.94 -11.55 14.21
N VAL A 139 17.44 -12.29 13.22
CA VAL A 139 16.24 -11.91 12.46
C VAL A 139 15.03 -12.53 13.15
N LYS A 140 14.10 -11.71 13.64
CA LYS A 140 12.81 -12.16 14.19
C LYS A 140 11.74 -12.07 13.11
N ARG A 141 11.18 -13.21 12.68
CA ARG A 141 10.08 -13.24 11.71
C ARG A 141 8.73 -13.22 12.44
N MET A 142 7.79 -12.42 11.93
CA MET A 142 6.43 -12.41 12.48
C MET A 142 5.72 -13.70 12.15
N GLY A 143 5.14 -14.35 13.16
CA GLY A 143 4.41 -15.61 13.01
C GLY A 143 5.28 -16.86 13.00
N GLU A 144 6.61 -16.74 12.95
CA GLU A 144 7.51 -17.88 13.13
C GLU A 144 7.62 -18.22 14.62
N LEU A 145 7.54 -19.51 14.92
CA LEU A 145 7.60 -20.03 16.28
C LEU A 145 8.94 -20.71 16.56
N ASP A 146 9.41 -20.58 17.80
CA ASP A 146 10.53 -21.38 18.30
C ASP A 146 10.04 -22.82 18.52
N THR A 147 10.66 -23.79 17.85
CA THR A 147 10.34 -25.22 17.99
C THR A 147 10.80 -25.81 19.32
N GLY A 148 11.72 -25.17 20.05
CA GLY A 148 12.26 -25.69 21.31
C GLY A 148 11.19 -26.06 22.35
N PRO A 149 10.26 -25.16 22.71
CA PRO A 149 9.17 -25.47 23.64
C PRO A 149 8.24 -26.60 23.18
N PHE A 150 7.99 -26.71 21.87
CA PHE A 150 7.19 -27.79 21.30
C PHE A 150 7.91 -29.14 21.45
N HIS A 151 9.21 -29.15 21.19
CA HIS A 151 10.05 -30.33 21.37
C HIS A 151 10.09 -30.80 22.83
N GLU A 152 10.33 -29.88 23.78
CA GLU A 152 10.30 -30.20 25.21
C GLU A 152 8.94 -30.74 25.68
N ALA A 153 7.84 -30.26 25.08
CA ALA A 153 6.50 -30.77 25.37
C ALA A 153 6.28 -32.18 24.80
N MET A 154 6.78 -32.46 23.60
CA MET A 154 6.64 -33.76 22.93
C MET A 154 7.54 -34.83 23.54
N GLN A 155 8.75 -34.49 23.97
CA GLN A 155 9.66 -35.42 24.67
C GLN A 155 9.07 -36.01 25.96
N LYS A 156 8.07 -35.35 26.57
CA LYS A 156 7.37 -35.90 27.75
C LYS A 156 6.41 -37.03 27.42
N ARG A 157 6.06 -37.20 26.14
CA ARG A 157 5.00 -38.13 25.67
C ARG A 157 5.50 -39.14 24.64
N TYR A 158 6.56 -38.81 23.90
CA TYR A 158 7.05 -39.59 22.77
C TYR A 158 8.55 -39.89 22.92
N ASN A 159 9.04 -40.87 22.17
CA ASN A 159 10.48 -41.11 22.05
C ASN A 159 11.16 -39.98 21.25
N GLU A 160 12.49 -39.93 21.21
CA GLU A 160 13.23 -38.78 20.67
C GLU A 160 12.93 -38.49 19.19
N GLU A 161 12.89 -39.52 18.34
CA GLU A 161 12.58 -39.39 16.91
C GLU A 161 11.12 -38.95 16.69
N GLU A 162 10.17 -39.60 17.39
CA GLU A 162 8.75 -39.23 17.32
C GLU A 162 8.47 -37.84 17.92
N ALA A 163 9.22 -37.42 18.94
CA ALA A 163 9.05 -36.13 19.58
C ALA A 163 9.46 -34.99 18.66
N GLU A 164 10.52 -35.15 17.87
CA GLU A 164 10.98 -34.17 16.88
C GLU A 164 9.96 -33.98 15.77
N ASP A 165 9.46 -35.08 15.19
CA ASP A 165 8.41 -35.03 14.16
C ASP A 165 7.13 -34.38 14.70
N LYS A 166 6.66 -34.80 15.89
CA LYS A 166 5.44 -34.25 16.49
C LYS A 166 5.57 -32.79 16.88
N ALA A 167 6.75 -32.36 17.31
CA ALA A 167 7.02 -30.97 17.65
C ALA A 167 6.97 -30.09 16.39
N THR A 168 7.59 -30.57 15.30
CA THR A 168 7.58 -29.88 14.01
C THR A 168 6.17 -29.76 13.45
N GLU A 169 5.40 -30.85 13.44
CA GLU A 169 4.00 -30.86 13.01
C GLU A 169 3.15 -29.85 13.79
N LEU A 170 3.27 -29.86 15.13
CA LEU A 170 2.48 -28.97 15.98
C LEU A 170 2.91 -27.50 15.83
N CYS A 171 4.22 -27.25 15.73
CA CYS A 171 4.76 -25.92 15.52
C CYS A 171 4.23 -25.33 14.20
N SER A 172 4.34 -26.08 13.09
CA SER A 172 3.82 -25.65 11.78
C SER A 172 2.31 -25.44 11.79
N LEU A 173 1.55 -26.26 12.52
CA LEU A 173 0.10 -26.06 12.67
C LEU A 173 -0.22 -24.71 13.33
N TRP A 174 0.52 -24.36 14.39
CA TRP A 174 0.33 -23.09 15.09
C TRP A 174 0.79 -21.89 14.25
N GLU A 175 1.87 -22.03 13.49
CA GLU A 175 2.29 -21.01 12.53
C GLU A 175 1.22 -20.76 11.46
N GLU A 176 0.52 -21.81 11.00
CA GLU A 176 -0.59 -21.65 10.07
C GLU A 176 -1.75 -20.90 10.69
N TYR A 177 -2.09 -21.20 11.95
CA TYR A 177 -3.11 -20.43 12.66
C TYR A 177 -2.72 -18.97 12.89
N LEU A 178 -1.44 -18.68 13.13
CA LEU A 178 -0.94 -17.30 13.28
C LEU A 178 -1.01 -16.48 11.98
N LYS A 179 -1.17 -17.12 10.82
CA LYS A 179 -1.39 -16.41 9.54
C LYS A 179 -2.83 -15.90 9.41
N ASP A 180 -3.76 -16.49 10.13
CA ASP A 180 -5.16 -16.08 10.12
C ASP A 180 -5.37 -14.90 11.10
N PRO A 181 -5.68 -13.69 10.61
CA PRO A 181 -5.93 -12.54 11.47
C PRO A 181 -7.18 -12.69 12.35
N ASP A 182 -8.11 -13.59 11.99
CA ASP A 182 -9.31 -13.89 12.77
C ASP A 182 -9.06 -14.99 13.82
N TRP A 183 -7.83 -15.53 13.89
CA TRP A 183 -7.49 -16.51 14.90
C TRP A 183 -7.20 -15.86 16.25
N HIS A 184 -8.01 -16.22 17.24
CA HIS A 184 -7.92 -15.72 18.61
C HIS A 184 -7.64 -16.90 19.57
N PRO A 185 -6.35 -17.26 19.80
CA PRO A 185 -5.97 -18.41 20.63
C PRO A 185 -6.30 -18.23 22.12
N PHE A 186 -6.67 -17.01 22.52
CA PHE A 186 -7.02 -16.68 23.88
C PHE A 186 -8.45 -16.16 23.93
N LYS A 187 -9.25 -16.70 24.86
CA LYS A 187 -10.58 -16.19 25.21
C LYS A 187 -10.55 -15.64 26.63
N VAL A 188 -11.23 -14.52 26.83
CA VAL A 188 -11.49 -13.98 28.17
C VAL A 188 -12.73 -14.68 28.71
N VAL A 189 -12.56 -15.44 29.78
CA VAL A 189 -13.64 -16.11 30.51
C VAL A 189 -13.78 -15.51 31.90
N MET A 190 -15.02 -15.34 32.35
CA MET A 190 -15.31 -14.86 33.70
C MET A 190 -15.32 -16.06 34.65
N VAL A 191 -14.35 -16.12 35.56
CA VAL A 191 -14.29 -17.11 36.63
C VAL A 191 -14.31 -16.37 37.96
N ASP A 192 -15.34 -16.63 38.77
CA ASP A 192 -15.55 -15.99 40.08
C ASP A 192 -15.58 -14.45 40.03
N GLY A 193 -16.18 -13.88 38.97
CA GLY A 193 -16.30 -12.43 38.81
C GLY A 193 -15.01 -11.71 38.40
N LYS A 194 -13.94 -12.46 38.06
CA LYS A 194 -12.70 -11.92 37.50
C LYS A 194 -12.48 -12.41 36.08
N GLU A 195 -12.05 -11.50 35.22
CA GLU A 195 -11.60 -11.83 33.86
C GLU A 195 -10.33 -12.68 33.94
N LYS A 196 -10.39 -13.90 33.38
CA LYS A 196 -9.24 -14.78 33.19
C LYS A 196 -9.07 -15.08 31.71
N VAL A 197 -7.84 -15.03 31.25
CA VAL A 197 -7.47 -15.43 29.89
C VAL A 197 -7.27 -16.94 29.87
N SER A 198 -8.06 -17.66 29.09
CA SER A 198 -7.93 -19.09 28.84
C SER A 198 -7.50 -19.35 27.40
N LEU A 199 -6.63 -20.34 27.18
CA LEU A 199 -6.34 -20.84 25.84
C LEU A 199 -7.62 -21.48 25.25
N CYS A 200 -7.90 -21.22 23.96
CA CYS A 200 -8.95 -21.89 23.20
C CYS A 200 -8.66 -23.38 22.97
#